data_AF-A0A224YQ35-F1
#
_entry.id   AF-A0A224YQ35-F1
#
_cell.length_a   1.000
_cell.length_b   1.000
_cell.length_c   1.000
_cell.angle_alpha   90.00
_cell.angle_beta   90.00
_cell.angle_gamma   90.00
#
_symmetry.space_group_name_H-M   'P 1'
#
loop_
_entity.id
_entity.type
_entity.pdbx_description
1 polymer ?
#
loop_
_entity_poly.entity_id
_entity_poly.type
_entity_poly.pdbx_seq_one_letter_code
_entity_poly.pdbx_strand_id
1 'polypeptide(L)'
;MIADCPAVIIFSLYMINCNSANFVHPRLLESRDGNGDLVLNIRKDLTLYLEKSKVLADDFYLDSSTTAGTHRSVLKGQEIEANLYHDKKHQSSLILTRSINGIEVRGILN
;
A
#
# COMPACT_ATOMS: atom_id res chain seq x y z
N MET A 1 -14.15 21.04 -49.25
CA MET A 1 -12.88 21.70 -48.89
C MET A 1 -13.19 22.54 -47.67
N ILE A 2 -13.06 21.95 -46.48
CA ILE A 2 -13.39 22.60 -45.20
C ILE A 2 -12.17 23.41 -44.81
N ALA A 3 -12.36 24.71 -44.63
CA ALA A 3 -11.32 25.65 -44.27
C ALA A 3 -10.89 25.43 -42.81
N ASP A 4 -9.60 25.19 -42.64
CA ASP A 4 -8.90 25.04 -41.36
C ASP A 4 -9.02 26.34 -40.53
N CYS A 5 -9.79 26.26 -39.44
CA CYS A 5 -9.85 27.31 -38.43
C CYS A 5 -8.77 27.03 -37.37
N PRO A 6 -7.75 27.90 -37.21
CA PRO A 6 -6.61 27.64 -36.31
C PRO A 6 -6.98 27.57 -34.82
N ALA A 7 -8.19 27.98 -34.45
CA ALA A 7 -8.68 27.91 -33.07
C ALA A 7 -8.90 26.47 -32.56
N VAL A 8 -9.17 25.51 -33.46
CA VAL A 8 -9.45 24.11 -33.06
C VAL A 8 -8.17 23.40 -32.59
N ILE A 9 -7.03 23.74 -33.20
CA ILE A 9 -5.73 23.13 -32.84
C ILE A 9 -5.30 23.60 -31.44
N ILE A 10 -5.56 24.85 -31.08
CA ILE A 10 -5.21 25.40 -29.76
C ILE A 10 -6.03 24.72 -28.64
N PHE A 11 -7.28 24.33 -28.91
CA PHE A 11 -8.11 23.62 -27.92
C PHE A 11 -7.62 22.19 -27.63
N SER A 12 -7.00 21.53 -28.62
CA SER A 12 -6.44 20.18 -28.46
C SER A 12 -5.16 20.10 -27.62
N LEU A 13 -4.46 21.22 -27.41
CA LEU A 13 -3.26 21.30 -26.56
C LEU A 13 -3.57 21.56 -25.07
N TYR A 14 -4.83 21.88 -24.73
CA TYR A 14 -5.22 22.22 -23.35
C TYR A 14 -5.47 20.99 -22.45
N MET A 15 -5.44 19.77 -23.00
CA MET A 15 -5.67 18.55 -22.21
C MET A 15 -4.45 17.62 -22.23
N ILE A 16 -3.25 18.18 -22.08
CA ILE A 16 -2.20 17.44 -21.37
C ILE A 16 -2.71 17.32 -19.94
N ASN A 17 -3.45 16.23 -19.67
CA ASN A 17 -3.70 15.77 -18.31
C ASN A 17 -2.32 15.39 -17.74
N CYS A 18 -1.62 16.39 -17.23
CA CYS A 18 -0.68 16.18 -16.16
C CYS A 18 -1.55 15.65 -15.03
N ASN A 19 -1.70 14.32 -14.98
CA ASN A 19 -2.25 13.61 -13.84
C ASN A 19 -1.49 14.18 -12.65
N SER A 20 -2.12 15.10 -11.93
CA SER A 20 -1.59 15.66 -10.71
C SER A 20 -1.22 14.45 -9.88
N ALA A 21 0.09 14.23 -9.68
CA ALA A 21 0.57 13.17 -8.81
C ALA A 21 -0.32 13.22 -7.57
N ASN A 22 -1.06 12.15 -7.30
CA ASN A 22 -2.09 12.10 -6.26
C ASN A 22 -1.39 12.31 -4.91
N PHE A 23 -1.19 13.58 -4.55
CA PHE A 23 -0.42 13.96 -3.39
C PHE A 23 -1.31 13.72 -2.18
N VAL A 24 -0.90 12.72 -1.40
CA VAL A 24 -1.61 12.28 -0.21
C VAL A 24 -0.81 12.69 1.02
N HIS A 25 -1.53 13.02 2.09
CA HIS A 25 -0.94 13.31 3.39
C HIS A 25 -1.40 12.25 4.38
N PRO A 26 -0.76 11.06 4.38
CA PRO A 26 -1.17 9.98 5.23
C PRO A 26 -1.00 10.36 6.70
N ARG A 27 -2.00 10.00 7.51
CA ARG A 27 -1.98 10.16 8.97
C ARG A 27 -2.25 8.80 9.60
N LEU A 28 -1.32 8.38 10.45
CA LEU A 28 -1.48 7.17 11.26
C LEU A 28 -1.83 7.57 12.69
N LEU A 29 -2.89 6.98 13.21
CA LEU A 29 -3.40 7.17 14.56
C LEU A 29 -3.36 5.82 15.26
N GLU A 30 -2.95 5.80 16.53
CA GLU A 30 -2.89 4.59 17.36
C GLU A 30 -3.88 4.71 18.51
N SER A 31 -4.61 3.64 18.77
CA SER A 31 -5.56 3.61 19.88
C SER A 31 -4.85 3.79 21.22
N ARG A 32 -5.54 4.42 22.17
CA ARG A 32 -5.03 4.65 23.54
C ARG A 32 -5.39 3.53 24.51
N ASP A 33 -6.20 2.56 24.08
CA ASP A 33 -6.63 1.42 24.91
C ASP A 33 -5.55 0.33 25.07
N GLY A 34 -4.46 0.40 24.30
CA GLY A 34 -3.36 -0.56 24.36
C GLY A 34 -3.55 -1.80 23.50
N ASN A 35 -4.65 -1.92 22.73
CA ASN A 35 -4.89 -3.08 21.86
C ASN A 35 -4.01 -3.09 20.60
N GLY A 36 -3.30 -1.99 20.31
CA GLY A 36 -2.46 -1.87 19.12
C GLY A 36 -3.24 -1.65 17.83
N ASP A 37 -4.52 -1.29 17.94
CA ASP A 37 -5.36 -0.93 16.81
C ASP A 37 -4.89 0.39 16.20
N LEU A 38 -4.80 0.42 14.86
CA LEU A 38 -4.31 1.56 14.11
C LEU A 38 -5.38 2.07 13.14
N VAL A 39 -5.41 3.38 12.92
CA VAL A 39 -6.22 4.00 11.87
C VAL A 39 -5.29 4.76 10.93
N LEU A 40 -5.30 4.38 9.66
CA LEU A 40 -4.53 5.03 8.61
C LEU A 40 -5.48 5.80 7.69
N ASN A 41 -5.48 7.13 7.81
CA ASN A 41 -6.14 8.01 6.87
C ASN A 41 -5.16 8.37 5.74
N ILE A 42 -5.40 7.86 4.52
CA ILE A 42 -4.53 8.14 3.37
C ILE A 42 -4.98 9.43 2.67
N ARG A 43 -6.31 9.57 2.49
CA ARG A 43 -6.97 10.75 1.92
C ARG A 43 -8.43 10.80 2.39
N LYS A 44 -9.19 11.84 2.01
CA LYS A 44 -10.55 12.11 2.52
C LYS A 44 -11.52 10.93 2.38
N ASP A 45 -11.44 10.19 1.28
CA ASP A 45 -12.30 9.06 0.93
C ASP A 45 -11.71 7.69 1.31
N LEU A 46 -10.46 7.63 1.78
CA LEU A 46 -9.77 6.37 2.07
C LEU A 46 -9.16 6.38 3.47
N THR A 47 -9.88 5.75 4.39
CA THR A 47 -9.44 5.51 5.78
C THR A 47 -9.49 4.02 6.05
N LEU A 48 -8.37 3.48 6.53
CA LEU A 48 -8.22 2.07 6.86
C LEU A 48 -8.18 1.91 8.38
N TYR A 49 -8.95 0.97 8.89
CA TYR A 49 -8.95 0.49 10.26
C TYR A 49 -8.14 -0.81 10.26
N LEU A 50 -6.94 -0.71 10.79
CA LEU A 50 -5.90 -1.73 10.68
C LEU A 50 -5.90 -2.59 11.94
N GLU A 51 -6.21 -3.87 11.76
CA GLU A 51 -6.10 -4.91 12.77
C GLU A 51 -4.82 -5.72 12.53
N LYS A 52 -4.20 -6.22 13.61
CA LYS A 52 -3.00 -7.05 13.49
C LYS A 52 -3.33 -8.39 12.85
N SER A 53 -2.57 -8.76 11.82
CA SER A 53 -2.79 -10.02 11.10
C SER A 53 -2.19 -11.19 11.85
N LYS A 54 -2.93 -12.31 11.88
CA LYS A 54 -2.48 -13.59 12.42
C LYS A 54 -3.05 -14.74 11.57
N VAL A 55 -2.36 -15.06 10.50
CA VAL A 55 -2.79 -15.94 9.39
C VAL A 55 -1.74 -16.96 8.95
N LEU A 56 -0.46 -16.74 9.26
CA LEU A 56 0.66 -17.59 8.88
C LEU A 56 0.90 -18.67 9.93
N ALA A 57 1.39 -19.82 9.47
CA ALA A 57 1.94 -20.85 10.35
C ALA A 57 3.25 -20.38 10.97
N ASP A 58 3.68 -20.99 12.08
CA ASP A 58 4.93 -20.65 12.75
C ASP A 58 6.14 -20.71 11.80
N ASP A 59 6.20 -21.74 10.95
CA ASP A 59 7.24 -21.94 9.94
C ASP A 59 6.62 -22.00 8.53
N PHE A 60 7.10 -21.12 7.64
CA PHE A 60 6.69 -21.03 6.25
C PHE A 60 7.87 -21.41 5.34
N TYR A 61 7.72 -22.48 4.57
CA TYR A 61 8.75 -22.96 3.64
C TYR A 61 8.57 -22.32 2.27
N LEU A 62 9.58 -21.60 1.80
CA LEU A 62 9.61 -20.98 0.48
C LEU A 62 10.61 -21.72 -0.41
N ASP A 63 10.09 -22.40 -1.43
CA ASP A 63 10.90 -23.03 -2.47
C ASP A 63 11.06 -22.09 -3.65
N SER A 64 12.27 -21.57 -3.82
CA SER A 64 12.65 -20.71 -4.95
C SER A 64 13.45 -21.51 -5.96
N SER A 65 12.91 -21.65 -7.17
CA SER A 65 13.61 -22.33 -8.27
C SER A 65 14.15 -21.30 -9.27
N THR A 66 15.45 -21.36 -9.51
CA THR A 66 16.16 -20.54 -10.50
C THR A 66 16.89 -21.45 -11.48
N THR A 67 17.50 -20.88 -12.52
CA THR A 67 18.36 -21.64 -13.44
C THR A 67 19.57 -22.27 -12.75
N ALA A 68 19.97 -21.76 -11.57
CA ALA A 68 21.05 -22.31 -10.75
C ALA A 68 20.60 -23.46 -9.81
N GLY A 69 19.30 -23.79 -9.78
CA GLY A 69 18.72 -24.84 -8.96
C GLY A 69 17.61 -24.34 -8.03
N THR A 70 17.10 -25.26 -7.21
CA THR A 70 16.06 -25.01 -6.21
C THR A 70 16.68 -24.78 -4.84
N HIS A 71 16.31 -23.67 -4.20
CA HIS A 71 16.69 -23.34 -2.84
C HIS A 71 15.44 -23.22 -1.98
N ARG A 72 15.43 -23.92 -0.83
CA ARG A 72 14.41 -23.80 0.21
C ARG A 72 14.89 -22.86 1.30
N SER A 73 14.10 -21.83 1.57
CA SER A 73 14.26 -20.99 2.76
C SER A 73 13.11 -21.23 3.74
N VAL A 74 13.40 -21.11 5.04
CA VAL A 74 12.40 -21.16 6.11
C VAL A 74 12.20 -19.76 6.62
N LEU A 75 10.98 -19.25 6.54
CA LEU A 75 10.58 -17.96 7.09
C LEU A 75 9.76 -18.21 8.35
N LYS A 76 9.99 -17.42 9.39
CA LYS A 76 9.17 -17.48 10.61
C LYS A 76 7.92 -16.64 10.41
N GLY A 77 6.74 -17.25 10.48
CA GLY A 77 5.47 -16.55 10.30
C GLY A 77 5.30 -15.41 11.29
N GLN A 78 5.67 -15.65 12.55
CA GLN A 78 5.61 -14.64 13.61
C GLN A 78 6.44 -13.38 13.28
N GLU A 79 7.58 -13.53 12.61
CA GLU A 79 8.43 -12.40 12.20
C GLU A 79 7.76 -11.57 11.09
N ILE A 80 7.10 -12.24 10.14
CA ILE A 80 6.35 -11.57 9.06
C ILE A 80 5.12 -10.85 9.64
N GLU A 81 4.40 -11.51 10.54
CA GLU A 81 3.18 -10.99 11.16
C GLU A 81 3.41 -9.85 12.14
N ALA A 82 4.62 -9.74 12.70
CA ALA A 82 4.95 -8.73 13.71
C ALA A 82 4.57 -7.30 13.27
N ASN A 83 4.67 -7.03 11.97
CA ASN A 83 4.38 -5.72 11.37
C ASN A 83 3.25 -5.76 10.33
N LEU A 84 2.55 -6.90 10.18
CA LEU A 84 1.49 -7.09 9.20
C LEU A 84 0.13 -6.73 9.78
N TYR A 85 -0.60 -5.90 9.05
CA TYR A 85 -1.95 -5.45 9.40
C TYR A 85 -2.90 -5.63 8.22
N HIS A 86 -4.19 -5.76 8.51
CA HIS A 86 -5.23 -5.82 7.49
C HIS A 86 -6.41 -4.91 7.83
N ASP A 87 -7.08 -4.41 6.79
CA ASP A 87 -8.39 -3.78 6.90
C ASP A 87 -9.42 -4.69 6.22
N LYS A 88 -10.41 -5.15 7.00
CA LYS A 88 -11.43 -6.09 6.50
C LYS A 88 -12.37 -5.46 5.48
N LYS A 89 -12.67 -4.17 5.63
CA LYS A 89 -13.66 -3.47 4.81
C LYS A 89 -13.15 -3.22 3.39
N HIS A 90 -11.89 -2.83 3.27
CA HIS A 90 -11.19 -2.54 2.02
C HIS A 90 -10.30 -3.70 1.59
N GLN A 91 -10.37 -4.85 2.27
CA GLN A 91 -9.60 -6.08 1.94
C GLN A 91 -8.12 -5.79 1.68
N SER A 92 -7.56 -4.86 2.44
CA SER A 92 -6.22 -4.32 2.23
C SER A 92 -5.24 -4.97 3.20
N SER A 93 -3.98 -5.11 2.79
CA SER A 93 -2.92 -5.73 3.58
C SER A 93 -1.67 -4.86 3.55
N LEU A 94 -1.20 -4.46 4.73
CA LEU A 94 -0.16 -3.47 4.91
C LEU A 94 0.91 -3.94 5.91
N ILE A 95 2.16 -3.63 5.61
CA ILE A 95 3.31 -3.76 6.50
C ILE A 95 3.67 -2.35 7.00
N LEU A 96 3.75 -2.20 8.31
CA LEU A 96 4.15 -0.95 8.97
C LEU A 96 5.50 -1.10 9.66
N THR A 97 6.49 -0.35 9.19
CA THR A 97 7.84 -0.34 9.76
C THR A 97 8.10 0.99 10.44
N ARG A 98 8.35 0.96 11.76
CA ARG A 98 8.73 2.16 12.53
C ARG A 98 10.25 2.27 12.55
N SER A 99 10.78 3.44 12.21
CA SER A 99 12.21 3.75 12.21
C SER A 99 12.48 5.11 12.85
N ILE A 100 13.75 5.45 13.07
CA ILE A 100 14.15 6.78 13.56
C ILE A 100 13.72 7.91 12.62
N ASN A 101 13.55 7.62 11.34
CA ASN A 101 13.18 8.59 10.30
C ASN A 101 11.66 8.70 10.12
N GLY A 102 10.87 8.01 10.94
CA GLY A 102 9.41 7.98 10.87
C GLY A 102 8.88 6.59 10.54
N ILE A 103 7.68 6.57 9.96
CA ILE A 103 6.90 5.35 9.71
C ILE A 103 6.83 5.10 8.21
N GLU A 104 7.25 3.92 7.79
CA GLU A 104 7.08 3.42 6.44
C GLU A 104 5.85 2.51 6.39
N VAL A 105 4.98 2.73 5.40
CA VAL A 105 3.80 1.91 5.16
C VAL A 105 3.90 1.35 3.74
N ARG A 106 3.87 0.03 3.61
CA ARG A 106 3.91 -0.68 2.33
C ARG A 106 2.77 -1.67 2.24
N GLY A 107 2.23 -1.91 1.05
CA GLY A 107 1.31 -3.01 0.86
C GLY A 107 0.36 -2.79 -0.30
N ILE A 108 -0.79 -3.46 -0.23
CA ILE A 108 -1.79 -3.53 -1.30
C ILE A 108 -3.10 -2.95 -0.78
N LEU A 109 -3.70 -2.10 -1.60
CA LEU A 109 -5.02 -1.49 -1.41
C LEU A 109 -5.97 -2.05 -2.48
N ASN A 110 -7.24 -2.25 -2.14
CA ASN A 110 -8.30 -2.65 -3.07
C ASN A 110 -9.23 -1.47 -3.39
#